data_AF-A0A4Z0H2A8-F1
#
_entry.id   AF-A0A4Z0H2A8-F1
#
_cell.length_a   1.000
_cell.length_b   1.000
_cell.length_c   1.000
_cell.angle_alpha   90.00
_cell.angle_beta   90.00
_cell.angle_gamma   90.00
#
_symmetry.space_group_name_H-M   'P 1'
#
loop_
_entity.id
_entity.type
_entity.pdbx_description
1 polymer ?
#
loop_
_entity_poly.entity_id
_entity_poly.type
_entity_poly.pdbx_seq_one_letter_code
_entity_poly.pdbx_strand_id
1 'polypeptide(L)'
;MGAYWFLDQDANRRPEFTVHGSKFSRDRVGGVRYVEMITEGFTITPGFIMLDTKEPLEQASSPNETAENYIKRGCTLLVVKHLVTSIRHYREKYDHFLKTLESLPVPFMVTPVIPAHLLNPEMVRYFSRKGSPFLCVEVQCPEDLDSLKWEWIVQAQSHRRIPLTIFVKDGENTSVNYTDLWSQRCEQYGMIRLTDVQEDEWLTFQNLKDSGIYPNRGAFVYGGQADYNLFRKGGGSTFDEQDKFRYHNAVPDVTVIGGRIVQVQQQVIDHRSKQHVRVNVHKHFV
;
A
#
# COMPACT_ATOMS: atom_id res chain seq x y z
N MET A 1 10.98 14.39 18.87
CA MET A 1 10.73 14.19 17.43
C MET A 1 11.45 15.31 16.69
N GLY A 2 12.15 15.00 15.60
CA GLY A 2 12.93 16.00 14.87
C GLY A 2 12.05 16.88 13.98
N ALA A 3 12.56 18.06 13.66
CA ALA A 3 12.03 18.94 12.63
C ALA A 3 13.16 19.20 11.64
N TYR A 4 12.94 18.90 10.37
CA TYR A 4 13.95 19.03 9.33
C TYR A 4 13.31 19.35 7.99
N TRP A 5 14.12 19.73 7.02
CA TRP A 5 13.67 19.99 5.66
C TRP A 5 14.71 19.49 4.67
N PHE A 6 14.30 19.27 3.43
CA PHE A 6 15.19 18.88 2.36
C PHE A 6 14.71 19.39 1.01
N LEU A 7 15.64 19.47 0.06
CA LEU A 7 15.35 19.77 -1.33
C LEU A 7 15.35 18.47 -2.13
N ASP A 8 14.30 18.27 -2.93
CA ASP A 8 14.34 17.30 -4.01
C ASP A 8 15.06 17.93 -5.20
N GLN A 9 16.30 17.47 -5.45
CA GLN A 9 17.15 18.03 -6.49
C GLN A 9 16.75 17.59 -7.90
N ASP A 10 15.95 16.52 -8.03
CA ASP A 10 15.62 15.89 -9.31
C ASP A 10 14.28 16.39 -9.87
N ALA A 11 13.43 17.00 -9.05
CA ALA A 11 12.18 17.59 -9.52
C ALA A 11 12.41 18.91 -10.28
N ASN A 12 11.68 19.09 -11.39
CA ASN A 12 11.73 20.25 -12.30
C ASN A 12 11.63 21.63 -11.62
N ARG A 13 11.15 21.72 -10.38
CA ARG A 13 11.00 22.96 -9.61
C ARG A 13 11.77 23.01 -8.29
N ARG A 14 12.66 22.04 -8.03
CA ARG A 14 13.37 21.86 -6.74
C ARG A 14 12.46 22.12 -5.52
N PRO A 15 11.39 21.33 -5.34
CA PRO A 15 10.48 21.53 -4.24
C PRO A 15 11.22 21.32 -2.91
N GLU A 16 11.01 22.25 -1.97
CA GLU A 16 11.40 22.10 -0.58
C GLU A 16 10.32 21.35 0.17
N PHE A 17 10.71 20.29 0.88
CA PHE A 17 9.83 19.54 1.76
C PHE A 17 10.24 19.75 3.21
N THR A 18 9.30 20.23 4.02
CA THR A 18 9.49 20.36 5.47
C THR A 18 8.83 19.18 6.18
N VAL A 19 9.54 18.57 7.11
CA VAL A 19 9.04 17.50 7.99
C VAL A 19 8.97 18.01 9.42
N HIS A 20 7.79 17.85 10.04
CA HIS A 20 7.58 18.18 11.45
C HIS A 20 6.86 17.01 12.14
N GLY A 21 7.52 16.39 13.11
CA GLY A 21 6.99 15.19 13.76
C GLY A 21 7.03 14.01 12.79
N SER A 22 5.85 13.50 12.41
CA SER A 22 5.71 12.37 11.49
C SER A 22 5.10 12.73 10.13
N LYS A 23 4.96 14.03 9.83
CA LYS A 23 4.21 14.52 8.66
C LYS A 23 5.01 15.53 7.86
N PHE A 24 4.70 15.60 6.57
CA PHE A 24 5.07 16.73 5.74
C PHE A 24 4.25 17.96 6.15
N SER A 25 4.92 19.09 6.31
CA SER A 25 4.32 20.38 6.66
C SER A 25 4.52 21.36 5.52
N ARG A 26 3.53 22.22 5.29
CA ARG A 26 3.63 23.31 4.32
C ARG A 26 4.62 24.36 4.78
N ASP A 27 4.49 24.74 6.04
CA ASP A 27 5.27 25.80 6.65
C ASP A 27 6.09 25.24 7.82
N ARG A 28 7.14 25.95 8.18
CA ARG A 28 7.88 25.70 9.42
C ARG A 28 7.05 26.29 10.56
N VAL A 29 6.57 25.44 11.45
CA VAL A 29 5.59 25.81 12.48
C VAL A 29 6.23 25.73 13.87
N GLY A 30 5.93 26.71 14.72
CA GLY A 30 6.38 26.76 16.11
C GLY A 30 7.84 27.18 16.28
N GLY A 31 8.32 27.16 17.53
CA GLY A 31 9.68 27.57 17.90
C GLY A 31 10.74 26.48 17.78
N VAL A 32 10.49 25.42 17.01
CA VAL A 32 11.41 24.29 16.88
C VAL A 32 12.51 24.63 15.87
N ARG A 33 13.76 24.25 16.16
CA ARG A 33 14.86 24.39 15.20
C ARG A 33 14.71 23.35 14.08
N TYR A 34 14.61 23.83 12.85
CA TYR A 34 14.63 23.00 11.65
C TYR A 34 16.07 22.80 11.18
N VAL A 35 16.45 21.54 10.96
CA VAL A 35 17.77 21.17 10.42
C VAL A 35 17.63 20.84 8.94
N GLU A 36 18.56 21.31 8.11
CA GLU A 36 18.62 20.89 6.71
C GLU A 36 19.17 19.46 6.62
N MET A 37 18.46 18.58 5.92
CA MET A 37 18.97 17.26 5.54
C MET A 37 19.67 17.39 4.19
N ILE A 38 20.97 17.08 4.18
CA ILE A 38 21.78 17.10 2.95
C ILE A 38 21.35 15.92 2.08
N THR A 39 20.80 16.23 0.91
CA THR A 39 20.32 15.25 -0.09
C THR A 39 21.18 15.19 -1.33
N GLU A 40 22.28 15.95 -1.36
CA GLU A 40 23.24 15.92 -2.46
C GLU A 40 23.77 14.49 -2.65
N GLY A 41 23.79 14.04 -3.91
CA GLY A 41 24.17 12.66 -4.24
C GLY A 41 23.07 11.61 -3.99
N PHE A 42 21.85 12.01 -3.64
CA PHE A 42 20.70 11.12 -3.53
C PHE A 42 19.55 11.53 -4.45
N THR A 43 18.81 10.55 -4.93
CA THR A 43 17.47 10.68 -5.50
C THR A 43 16.47 10.29 -4.43
N ILE A 44 15.41 11.08 -4.27
CA ILE A 44 14.41 10.89 -3.21
C ILE A 44 13.09 10.52 -3.87
N THR A 45 12.42 9.50 -3.36
CA THR A 45 11.09 9.10 -3.84
C THR A 45 10.12 8.95 -2.67
N PRO A 46 8.80 9.05 -2.91
CA PRO A 46 7.83 8.67 -1.90
C PRO A 46 8.03 7.23 -1.44
N GLY A 47 7.69 6.97 -0.18
CA GLY A 47 7.80 5.62 0.38
C GLY A 47 6.90 4.63 -0.35
N PHE A 48 7.39 3.41 -0.55
CA PHE A 48 6.65 2.40 -1.30
C PHE A 48 5.56 1.77 -0.45
N ILE A 49 4.40 1.59 -1.07
CA ILE A 49 3.26 0.91 -0.47
C ILE A 49 3.13 -0.43 -1.17
N MET A 50 3.40 -1.50 -0.43
CA MET A 50 3.56 -2.83 -1.00
C MET A 50 2.43 -3.75 -0.58
N LEU A 51 2.02 -4.66 -1.46
CA LEU A 51 1.18 -5.81 -1.12
C LEU A 51 2.09 -7.02 -0.83
N ASP A 52 1.74 -7.85 0.15
CA ASP A 52 2.50 -9.04 0.51
C ASP A 52 2.32 -10.21 -0.48
N THR A 53 2.52 -9.93 -1.77
CA THR A 53 2.32 -10.93 -2.83
C THR A 53 3.46 -11.94 -2.90
N LYS A 54 4.72 -11.48 -2.83
CA LYS A 54 5.90 -12.35 -2.96
C LYS A 54 6.20 -13.16 -1.69
N GLU A 55 6.06 -12.54 -0.53
CA GLU A 55 6.31 -13.17 0.78
C GLU A 55 5.09 -12.94 1.69
N PRO A 56 3.98 -13.69 1.52
CA PRO A 56 2.75 -13.48 2.28
C PRO A 56 2.96 -13.62 3.79
N LEU A 57 2.58 -12.59 4.56
CA LEU A 57 2.84 -12.55 6.01
C LEU A 57 2.00 -13.57 6.77
N GLU A 58 0.82 -13.91 6.27
CA GLU A 58 -0.05 -14.92 6.88
C GLU A 58 0.56 -16.34 6.84
N GLN A 59 1.49 -16.59 5.91
CA GLN A 59 2.18 -17.88 5.75
C GLN A 59 3.62 -17.85 6.27
N ALA A 60 4.11 -16.68 6.68
CA ALA A 60 5.49 -16.50 7.12
C ALA A 60 5.74 -17.20 8.47
N SER A 61 6.85 -17.93 8.56
CA SER A 61 7.34 -18.52 9.81
C SER A 61 7.83 -17.47 10.81
N SER A 62 8.40 -16.37 10.30
CA SER A 62 8.85 -15.21 11.08
C SER A 62 8.29 -13.92 10.45
N PRO A 63 7.06 -13.50 10.81
CA PRO A 63 6.43 -12.30 10.26
C PRO A 63 7.26 -11.02 10.39
N ASN A 64 8.04 -10.89 11.46
CA ASN A 64 8.91 -9.73 11.67
C ASN A 64 10.08 -9.71 10.68
N GLU A 65 10.77 -10.83 10.48
CA GLU A 65 11.86 -10.92 9.50
C GLU A 65 11.35 -10.70 8.07
N THR A 66 10.19 -11.28 7.72
CA THR A 66 9.54 -11.03 6.44
C THR A 66 9.20 -9.55 6.26
N ALA A 67 8.64 -8.90 7.28
CA ALA A 67 8.37 -7.46 7.23
C ALA A 67 9.65 -6.62 7.12
N GLU A 68 10.75 -7.03 7.73
CA GLU A 68 12.05 -6.36 7.56
C GLU A 68 12.57 -6.46 6.13
N ASN A 69 12.35 -7.58 5.44
CA ASN A 69 12.67 -7.71 4.02
C ASN A 69 11.87 -6.72 3.16
N TYR A 70 10.60 -6.51 3.49
CA TYR A 70 9.80 -5.45 2.85
C TYR A 70 10.37 -4.05 3.12
N ILE A 71 10.74 -3.73 4.38
CA ILE A 71 11.36 -2.45 4.73
C ILE A 71 12.64 -2.21 3.92
N LYS A 72 13.52 -3.22 3.82
CA LYS A 72 14.77 -3.15 3.06
C LYS A 72 14.57 -2.77 1.59
N ARG A 73 13.39 -3.10 1.04
CA ARG A 73 12.99 -2.79 -0.34
C ARG A 73 12.31 -1.43 -0.47
N GLY A 74 12.24 -0.65 0.61
CA GLY A 74 11.62 0.67 0.63
C GLY A 74 10.17 0.71 1.06
N CYS A 75 9.64 -0.37 1.64
CA CYS A 75 8.26 -0.42 2.10
C CYS A 75 8.07 0.47 3.34
N THR A 76 7.16 1.44 3.24
CA THR A 76 6.79 2.33 4.35
C THR A 76 5.38 2.09 4.86
N LEU A 77 4.57 1.34 4.09
CA LEU A 77 3.28 0.78 4.48
C LEU A 77 3.09 -0.57 3.77
N LEU A 78 2.86 -1.61 4.54
CA LEU A 78 2.59 -2.95 4.03
C LEU A 78 1.08 -3.22 4.02
N VAL A 79 0.53 -3.61 2.88
CA VAL A 79 -0.82 -4.16 2.77
C VAL A 79 -0.69 -5.67 2.86
N VAL A 80 -1.22 -6.23 3.94
CA VAL A 80 -1.14 -7.64 4.27
C VAL A 80 -2.44 -8.33 3.87
N LYS A 81 -2.33 -9.39 3.09
CA LYS A 81 -3.47 -10.22 2.70
C LYS A 81 -3.92 -11.08 3.88
N HIS A 82 -5.23 -11.21 4.04
CA HIS A 82 -5.86 -12.15 4.96
C HIS A 82 -6.82 -13.07 4.21
N LEU A 83 -6.51 -14.36 4.16
CA LEU A 83 -7.30 -15.35 3.45
C LEU A 83 -8.55 -15.73 4.24
N VAL A 84 -9.71 -15.38 3.68
CA VAL A 84 -11.02 -15.69 4.26
C VAL A 84 -11.44 -17.10 3.83
N THR A 85 -11.28 -18.04 4.75
CA THR A 85 -11.56 -19.48 4.52
C THR A 85 -12.89 -19.96 5.09
N SER A 86 -13.67 -19.11 5.78
CA SER A 86 -14.90 -19.55 6.45
C SER A 86 -15.92 -18.43 6.61
N ILE A 87 -17.18 -18.68 6.20
CA ILE A 87 -18.31 -17.76 6.41
C ILE A 87 -18.65 -17.61 7.91
N ARG A 88 -18.39 -18.63 8.72
CA ARG A 88 -18.77 -18.61 10.15
C ARG A 88 -17.74 -17.92 11.03
N HIS A 89 -16.44 -18.10 10.73
CA HIS A 89 -15.36 -17.71 11.64
C HIS A 89 -14.49 -16.56 11.11
N TYR A 90 -14.80 -15.95 9.96
CA TYR A 90 -13.95 -14.91 9.36
C TYR A 90 -13.67 -13.72 10.29
N ARG A 91 -14.63 -13.34 11.14
CA ARG A 91 -14.46 -12.21 12.06
C ARG A 91 -13.42 -12.51 13.13
N GLU A 92 -13.55 -13.66 13.79
CA GLU A 92 -12.62 -14.13 14.82
C GLU A 92 -11.23 -14.38 14.26
N LYS A 93 -11.14 -15.01 13.07
CA LYS A 93 -9.88 -15.23 12.37
C LYS A 93 -9.20 -13.91 12.01
N TYR A 94 -9.95 -12.92 11.54
CA TYR A 94 -9.41 -11.59 11.25
C TYR A 94 -8.88 -10.90 12.51
N ASP A 95 -9.63 -10.92 13.61
CA ASP A 95 -9.19 -10.30 14.86
C ASP A 95 -7.99 -11.05 15.49
N HIS A 96 -7.91 -12.37 15.33
CA HIS A 96 -6.73 -13.14 15.70
C HIS A 96 -5.52 -12.78 14.83
N PHE A 97 -5.72 -12.68 13.51
CA PHE A 97 -4.67 -12.30 12.57
C PHE A 97 -4.13 -10.88 12.85
N LEU A 98 -5.00 -9.92 13.20
CA LEU A 98 -4.52 -8.60 13.62
C LEU A 98 -3.57 -8.65 14.82
N LYS A 99 -3.82 -9.54 15.79
CA LYS A 99 -2.95 -9.71 16.96
C LYS A 99 -1.59 -10.27 16.57
N THR A 100 -1.52 -11.18 15.60
CA THR A 100 -0.22 -11.74 15.16
C THR A 100 0.66 -10.68 14.48
N LEU A 101 0.03 -9.64 13.91
CA LEU A 101 0.72 -8.52 13.25
C LEU A 101 1.07 -7.35 14.19
N GLU A 102 0.65 -7.36 15.46
CA GLU A 102 0.89 -6.24 16.39
C GLU A 102 2.38 -5.93 16.59
N SER A 103 3.26 -6.92 16.42
CA SER A 103 4.70 -6.75 16.60
C SER A 103 5.45 -6.24 15.37
N LEU A 104 4.77 -6.05 14.23
CA LEU A 104 5.44 -5.73 12.97
C LEU A 104 6.25 -4.41 13.03
N PRO A 105 7.48 -4.38 12.48
CA PRO A 105 8.34 -3.19 12.46
C PRO A 105 7.95 -2.18 11.36
N VAL A 106 6.95 -2.48 10.54
CA VAL A 106 6.42 -1.64 9.46
C VAL A 106 4.94 -1.33 9.72
N PRO A 107 4.44 -0.10 9.49
CA PRO A 107 3.02 0.16 9.52
C PRO A 107 2.30 -0.74 8.52
N PHE A 108 1.13 -1.25 8.88
CA PHE A 108 0.42 -2.19 8.02
C PHE A 108 -1.07 -1.89 7.90
N MET A 109 -1.67 -2.33 6.81
CA MET A 109 -3.11 -2.46 6.59
C MET A 109 -3.43 -3.91 6.29
N VAL A 110 -4.65 -4.37 6.58
CA VAL A 110 -5.08 -5.72 6.19
C VAL A 110 -6.16 -5.63 5.12
N THR A 111 -5.97 -6.37 4.03
CA THR A 111 -6.95 -6.56 2.96
C THR A 111 -7.41 -8.02 2.92
N PRO A 112 -8.72 -8.32 2.95
CA PRO A 112 -9.19 -9.69 2.87
C PRO A 112 -9.12 -10.21 1.43
N VAL A 113 -8.72 -11.47 1.30
CA VAL A 113 -8.81 -12.27 0.08
C VAL A 113 -9.95 -13.26 0.29
N ILE A 114 -11.03 -13.11 -0.48
CA ILE A 114 -12.27 -13.85 -0.29
C ILE A 114 -12.55 -14.67 -1.55
N PRO A 115 -12.60 -16.01 -1.49
CA PRO A 115 -13.06 -16.83 -2.59
C PRO A 115 -14.45 -16.38 -3.06
N ALA A 116 -14.65 -16.26 -4.37
CA ALA A 116 -15.90 -15.77 -4.96
C ALA A 116 -17.13 -16.46 -4.36
N HIS A 117 -17.13 -17.79 -4.25
CA HIS A 117 -18.24 -18.56 -3.67
C HIS A 117 -18.55 -18.27 -2.19
N LEU A 118 -17.64 -17.63 -1.43
CA LEU A 118 -17.86 -17.21 -0.03
C LEU A 118 -18.26 -15.74 0.10
N LEU A 119 -18.03 -14.93 -0.94
CA LEU A 119 -18.26 -13.50 -0.92
C LEU A 119 -19.75 -13.20 -0.72
N ASN A 120 -20.06 -12.40 0.30
CA ASN A 120 -21.42 -12.01 0.60
C ASN A 120 -21.50 -10.56 1.12
N PRO A 121 -22.69 -9.94 1.10
CA PRO A 121 -22.90 -8.57 1.57
C PRO A 121 -22.45 -8.29 3.00
N GLU A 122 -22.51 -9.30 3.89
CA GLU A 122 -22.13 -9.13 5.29
C GLU A 122 -20.62 -8.95 5.43
N MET A 123 -19.83 -9.77 4.73
CA MET A 123 -18.37 -9.65 4.70
C MET A 123 -17.93 -8.29 4.14
N VAL A 124 -18.54 -7.83 3.05
CA VAL A 124 -18.26 -6.51 2.45
C VAL A 124 -18.47 -5.40 3.49
N ARG A 125 -19.61 -5.40 4.18
CA ARG A 125 -19.90 -4.42 5.25
C ARG A 125 -18.96 -4.54 6.43
N TYR A 126 -18.56 -5.76 6.79
CA TYR A 126 -17.66 -6.00 7.92
C TYR A 126 -16.27 -5.41 7.64
N PHE A 127 -15.63 -5.79 6.53
CA PHE A 127 -14.27 -5.35 6.20
C PHE A 127 -14.21 -3.85 5.86
N SER A 128 -15.26 -3.33 5.22
CA SER A 128 -15.42 -1.88 5.00
C SER A 128 -15.46 -1.11 6.33
N ARG A 129 -16.17 -1.62 7.36
CA ARG A 129 -16.20 -1.02 8.70
C ARG A 129 -14.89 -1.20 9.48
N LYS A 130 -14.17 -2.30 9.27
CA LYS A 130 -12.85 -2.53 9.89
C LYS A 130 -11.75 -1.63 9.29
N GLY A 131 -12.02 -0.97 8.17
CA GLY A 131 -11.10 0.00 7.59
C GLY A 131 -10.20 -0.55 6.51
N SER A 132 -10.53 -1.71 5.94
CA SER A 132 -9.79 -2.31 4.84
C SER A 132 -9.65 -1.34 3.66
N PRO A 133 -8.47 -1.23 3.03
CA PRO A 133 -8.26 -0.32 1.89
C PRO A 133 -9.00 -0.78 0.63
N PHE A 134 -9.14 -2.08 0.43
CA PHE A 134 -9.89 -2.71 -0.67
C PHE A 134 -10.28 -4.14 -0.28
N LEU A 135 -10.96 -4.89 -1.15
CA LEU A 135 -11.20 -6.33 -1.02
C LEU A 135 -10.66 -7.05 -2.25
N CYS A 136 -10.04 -8.20 -2.05
CA CYS A 136 -9.62 -9.09 -3.11
C CYS A 136 -10.63 -10.24 -3.24
N VAL A 137 -11.13 -10.47 -4.44
CA VAL A 137 -11.99 -11.63 -4.76
C VAL A 137 -11.13 -12.68 -5.43
N GLU A 138 -10.93 -13.82 -4.78
CA GLU A 138 -10.22 -14.95 -5.37
C GLU A 138 -11.15 -15.69 -6.33
N VAL A 139 -10.68 -15.86 -7.57
CA VAL A 139 -11.41 -16.42 -8.72
C VAL A 139 -10.60 -17.58 -9.27
N GLN A 140 -11.24 -18.72 -9.52
CA GLN A 140 -10.62 -19.91 -10.11
C GLN A 140 -10.98 -20.04 -11.59
N CYS A 141 -12.22 -19.72 -11.94
CA CYS A 141 -12.70 -19.74 -13.32
C CYS A 141 -13.60 -18.54 -13.61
N PRO A 142 -13.85 -18.19 -14.89
CA PRO A 142 -14.66 -17.02 -15.23
C PRO A 142 -16.09 -17.09 -14.68
N GLU A 143 -16.65 -18.30 -14.61
CA GLU A 143 -18.00 -18.57 -14.12
C GLU A 143 -18.18 -18.20 -12.64
N ASP A 144 -17.10 -18.15 -11.86
CA ASP A 144 -17.13 -17.67 -10.47
C ASP A 144 -17.62 -16.22 -10.42
N LEU A 145 -17.17 -15.36 -11.35
CA LEU A 145 -17.61 -13.97 -11.43
C LEU A 145 -19.09 -13.86 -11.83
N ASP A 146 -19.58 -14.77 -12.64
CA ASP A 146 -20.97 -14.80 -13.09
C ASP A 146 -21.92 -15.30 -11.99
N SER A 147 -21.43 -16.17 -11.13
CA SER A 147 -22.19 -16.71 -9.99
C SER A 147 -22.47 -15.68 -8.89
N LEU A 148 -21.67 -14.60 -8.85
CA LEU A 148 -21.77 -13.56 -7.85
C LEU A 148 -22.98 -12.65 -8.08
N LYS A 149 -23.76 -12.47 -7.02
CA LYS A 149 -24.89 -11.51 -6.99
C LYS A 149 -24.37 -10.08 -6.79
N TRP A 150 -23.77 -9.51 -7.84
CA TRP A 150 -23.10 -8.20 -7.79
C TRP A 150 -24.00 -7.07 -7.31
N GLU A 151 -25.30 -7.09 -7.62
CA GLU A 151 -26.26 -6.09 -7.14
C GLU A 151 -26.29 -6.03 -5.61
N TRP A 152 -26.21 -7.20 -4.95
CA TRP A 152 -26.20 -7.29 -3.50
C TRP A 152 -24.87 -6.86 -2.90
N ILE A 153 -23.76 -7.15 -3.60
CA ILE A 153 -22.42 -6.69 -3.24
C ILE A 153 -22.34 -5.16 -3.30
N VAL A 154 -22.84 -4.54 -4.37
CA VAL A 154 -22.88 -3.07 -4.52
C VAL A 154 -23.81 -2.44 -3.49
N GLN A 155 -24.98 -3.01 -3.24
CA GLN A 155 -25.89 -2.53 -2.19
C GLN A 155 -25.24 -2.56 -0.80
N ALA A 156 -24.41 -3.57 -0.53
CA ALA A 156 -23.65 -3.69 0.72
C ALA A 156 -22.66 -2.53 0.95
N GLN A 157 -22.23 -1.86 -0.12
CA GLN A 157 -21.31 -0.73 -0.10
C GLN A 157 -21.98 0.64 0.09
N SER A 158 -23.30 0.67 0.31
CA SER A 158 -24.07 1.92 0.46
C SER A 158 -23.53 2.85 1.57
N HIS A 159 -22.92 2.32 2.63
CA HIS A 159 -22.38 3.11 3.73
C HIS A 159 -20.95 3.59 3.45
N ARG A 160 -20.13 2.73 2.87
CA ARG A 160 -18.76 3.02 2.46
C ARG A 160 -18.41 2.16 1.24
N ARG A 161 -18.10 2.83 0.14
CA ARG A 161 -17.59 2.20 -1.08
C ARG A 161 -16.17 1.72 -0.83
N ILE A 162 -15.98 0.42 -0.90
CA ILE A 162 -14.67 -0.21 -0.74
C ILE A 162 -14.27 -0.72 -2.13
N PRO A 163 -13.11 -0.31 -2.66
CA PRO A 163 -12.66 -0.81 -3.95
C PRO A 163 -12.52 -2.33 -3.94
N LEU A 164 -12.75 -2.91 -5.11
CA LEU A 164 -12.63 -4.35 -5.32
C LEU A 164 -11.52 -4.60 -6.33
N THR A 165 -10.87 -5.75 -6.19
CA THR A 165 -10.00 -6.32 -7.21
C THR A 165 -10.19 -7.83 -7.24
N ILE A 166 -9.77 -8.46 -8.33
CA ILE A 166 -9.78 -9.92 -8.45
C ILE A 166 -8.36 -10.46 -8.21
N PHE A 167 -8.26 -11.69 -7.76
CA PHE A 167 -7.04 -12.51 -7.68
C PHE A 167 -7.31 -13.82 -8.42
N VAL A 168 -6.62 -14.06 -9.53
CA VAL A 168 -6.81 -15.28 -10.32
C VAL A 168 -5.85 -16.33 -9.79
N LYS A 169 -6.39 -17.45 -9.29
CA LYS A 169 -5.57 -18.49 -8.65
C LYS A 169 -4.67 -19.23 -9.64
N ASP A 170 -5.17 -19.48 -10.85
CA ASP A 170 -4.47 -20.19 -11.92
C ASP A 170 -4.17 -19.23 -13.09
N GLY A 171 -3.24 -18.30 -12.89
CA GLY A 171 -2.87 -17.28 -13.88
C GLY A 171 -2.21 -17.79 -15.16
N GLU A 172 -1.90 -19.09 -15.25
CA GLU A 172 -1.27 -19.70 -16.44
C GLU A 172 -2.27 -20.00 -17.58
N ASN A 173 -3.57 -19.98 -17.30
CA ASN A 173 -4.61 -20.24 -18.29
C ASN A 173 -4.90 -18.99 -19.14
N THR A 174 -3.98 -18.72 -20.07
CA THR A 174 -3.87 -17.53 -20.92
C THR A 174 -5.00 -17.31 -21.93
N SER A 175 -5.99 -18.19 -22.02
CA SER A 175 -7.07 -18.06 -23.01
C SER A 175 -8.16 -17.05 -22.61
N VAL A 176 -8.27 -16.69 -21.32
CA VAL A 176 -9.33 -15.80 -20.84
C VAL A 176 -8.76 -14.47 -20.34
N ASN A 177 -9.23 -13.37 -20.92
CA ASN A 177 -8.89 -12.03 -20.46
C ASN A 177 -9.72 -11.64 -19.22
N TYR A 178 -9.25 -12.05 -18.04
CA TYR A 178 -9.87 -11.71 -16.76
C TYR A 178 -9.91 -10.20 -16.49
N THR A 179 -8.94 -9.44 -17.02
CA THR A 179 -8.87 -7.98 -16.85
C THR A 179 -10.02 -7.29 -17.56
N ASP A 180 -10.34 -7.71 -18.79
CA ASP A 180 -11.48 -7.17 -19.53
C ASP A 180 -12.81 -7.57 -18.88
N LEU A 181 -12.96 -8.85 -18.50
CA LEU A 181 -14.16 -9.32 -17.79
C LEU A 181 -14.38 -8.53 -16.50
N TRP A 182 -13.34 -8.35 -15.70
CA TRP A 182 -13.41 -7.59 -14.47
C TRP A 182 -13.77 -6.12 -14.71
N SER A 183 -13.19 -5.51 -15.74
CA SER A 183 -13.48 -4.12 -16.11
C SER A 183 -14.94 -3.94 -16.53
N GLN A 184 -15.46 -4.83 -17.39
CA GLN A 184 -16.86 -4.81 -17.80
C GLN A 184 -17.81 -4.95 -16.61
N ARG A 185 -17.51 -5.87 -15.67
CA ARG A 185 -18.32 -6.04 -14.45
C ARG A 185 -18.30 -4.79 -13.57
N CYS A 186 -17.13 -4.18 -13.39
CA CYS A 186 -17.02 -2.96 -12.61
C CYS A 186 -17.79 -1.80 -13.23
N GLU A 187 -17.74 -1.64 -14.55
CA GLU A 187 -18.48 -0.62 -15.29
C GLU A 187 -19.98 -0.86 -15.21
N GLN A 188 -20.45 -2.09 -15.46
CA GLN A 188 -21.86 -2.47 -15.40
C GLN A 188 -22.49 -2.13 -14.04
N TYR A 189 -21.76 -2.35 -12.95
CA TYR A 189 -22.27 -2.18 -11.59
C TYR A 189 -21.77 -0.90 -10.89
N GLY A 190 -21.00 -0.05 -11.58
CA GLY A 190 -20.45 1.20 -11.02
C GLY A 190 -19.53 0.99 -9.81
N MET A 191 -18.74 -0.09 -9.82
CA MET A 191 -17.81 -0.44 -8.75
C MET A 191 -16.46 0.26 -8.95
N ILE A 192 -15.84 0.67 -7.84
CA ILE A 192 -14.46 1.16 -7.87
C ILE A 192 -13.55 -0.07 -7.99
N ARG A 193 -12.71 -0.11 -9.03
CA ARG A 193 -11.79 -1.21 -9.29
C ARG A 193 -10.36 -0.78 -9.02
N LEU A 194 -9.55 -1.69 -8.48
CA LEU A 194 -8.09 -1.58 -8.56
C LEU A 194 -7.58 -2.42 -9.73
N THR A 195 -6.62 -1.89 -10.47
CA THR A 195 -5.97 -2.58 -11.61
C THR A 195 -4.59 -3.07 -11.22
N ASP A 196 -4.10 -4.12 -11.87
CA ASP A 196 -2.68 -4.52 -11.82
C ASP A 196 -2.14 -4.88 -10.41
N VAL A 197 -3.03 -5.13 -9.45
CA VAL A 197 -2.68 -5.47 -8.04
C VAL A 197 -2.02 -6.85 -7.92
N GLN A 198 -2.24 -7.72 -8.90
CA GLN A 198 -1.66 -9.08 -8.91
C GLN A 198 -0.24 -9.11 -9.48
N GLU A 199 0.06 -8.24 -10.44
CA GLU A 199 1.30 -8.26 -11.22
C GLU A 199 2.41 -7.51 -10.48
N ASP A 200 2.06 -6.40 -9.84
CA ASP A 200 3.00 -5.56 -9.13
C ASP A 200 2.95 -5.79 -7.63
N GLU A 201 4.14 -5.75 -7.04
CA GLU A 201 4.27 -5.76 -5.59
C GLU A 201 3.95 -4.40 -4.97
N TRP A 202 4.03 -3.33 -5.75
CA TRP A 202 3.80 -1.96 -5.29
C TRP A 202 2.47 -1.46 -5.86
N LEU A 203 1.69 -0.79 -5.02
CA LEU A 203 0.45 -0.20 -5.50
C LEU A 203 0.76 1.02 -6.39
N THR A 204 0.19 1.02 -7.60
CA THR A 204 0.25 2.15 -8.51
C THR A 204 -0.37 3.40 -7.88
N PHE A 205 0.04 4.59 -8.32
CA PHE A 205 -0.51 5.84 -7.80
C PHE A 205 -2.04 5.94 -7.96
N GLN A 206 -2.60 5.37 -9.03
CA GLN A 206 -4.04 5.31 -9.23
C GLN A 206 -4.70 4.40 -8.17
N ASN A 207 -4.15 3.21 -7.92
CA ASN A 207 -4.65 2.33 -6.87
C ASN A 207 -4.57 2.96 -5.48
N LEU A 208 -3.54 3.77 -5.21
CA LEU A 208 -3.43 4.50 -3.94
C LEU A 208 -4.56 5.52 -3.74
N LYS A 209 -4.99 6.20 -4.82
CA LYS A 209 -6.15 7.10 -4.79
C LYS A 209 -7.43 6.33 -4.57
N ASP A 210 -7.65 5.28 -5.37
CA ASP A 210 -8.90 4.53 -5.35
C ASP A 210 -9.10 3.82 -4.01
N SER A 211 -8.03 3.27 -3.42
CA SER A 211 -8.03 2.66 -2.08
C SER A 211 -8.14 3.65 -0.90
N GLY A 212 -8.04 4.95 -1.16
CA GLY A 212 -8.07 5.98 -0.11
C GLY A 212 -6.84 5.98 0.80
N ILE A 213 -5.73 5.36 0.36
CA ILE A 213 -4.44 5.43 1.06
C ILE A 213 -3.78 6.79 0.79
N TYR A 214 -3.85 7.26 -0.46
CA TYR A 214 -3.60 8.65 -0.82
C TYR A 214 -4.78 9.53 -0.34
N PRO A 215 -4.55 10.75 0.16
CA PRO A 215 -3.29 11.51 0.18
C PRO A 215 -2.41 11.28 1.42
N ASN A 216 -2.82 10.43 2.35
CA ASN A 216 -2.12 10.28 3.62
C ASN A 216 -0.73 9.65 3.47
N ARG A 217 -0.53 8.76 2.49
CA ARG A 217 0.73 8.07 2.21
C ARG A 217 0.95 7.88 0.71
N GLY A 218 2.20 7.59 0.33
CA GLY A 218 2.57 7.25 -1.05
C GLY A 218 2.80 8.45 -1.97
N ALA A 219 2.88 9.67 -1.43
CA ALA A 219 3.21 10.88 -2.19
C ALA A 219 3.78 11.97 -1.27
N PHE A 220 4.51 12.91 -1.85
CA PHE A 220 4.96 14.11 -1.16
C PHE A 220 3.84 15.16 -1.10
N VAL A 221 2.94 15.01 -0.11
CA VAL A 221 1.80 15.91 0.07
C VAL A 221 1.78 16.47 1.49
N TYR A 222 1.57 17.78 1.61
CA TYR A 222 1.43 18.44 2.90
C TYR A 222 0.29 17.83 3.73
N GLY A 223 0.55 17.61 5.02
CA GLY A 223 -0.37 16.93 5.93
C GLY A 223 -0.34 15.40 5.83
N GLY A 224 0.26 14.85 4.77
CA GLY A 224 0.58 13.43 4.62
C GLY A 224 1.73 12.99 5.52
N GLN A 225 1.87 11.67 5.66
CA GLN A 225 2.93 11.05 6.45
C GLN A 225 4.30 11.27 5.77
N ALA A 226 5.32 11.60 6.57
CA ALA A 226 6.68 11.76 6.10
C ALA A 226 7.37 10.41 5.83
N ASP A 227 6.89 9.71 4.80
CA ASP A 227 7.38 8.41 4.36
C ASP A 227 8.10 8.56 3.00
N TYR A 228 9.38 8.22 2.94
CA TYR A 228 10.18 8.39 1.74
C TYR A 228 11.45 7.53 1.74
N ASN A 229 11.99 7.33 0.55
CA ASN A 229 13.18 6.54 0.29
C ASN A 229 14.26 7.42 -0.33
N LEU A 230 15.53 7.12 -0.02
CA LEU A 230 16.69 7.74 -0.64
C LEU A 230 17.51 6.67 -1.36
N PHE A 231 17.90 6.99 -2.59
CA PHE A 231 18.74 6.17 -3.45
C PHE A 231 20.00 6.95 -3.77
N ARG A 232 21.16 6.38 -3.52
CA ARG A 232 22.42 7.02 -3.86
C ARG A 232 22.56 7.08 -5.38
N LYS A 233 22.86 8.27 -5.91
CA LYS A 233 23.19 8.44 -7.32
C LYS A 233 24.47 7.67 -7.61
N GLY A 234 24.40 6.64 -8.44
CA GLY A 234 25.57 5.89 -8.88
C GLY A 234 26.53 6.80 -9.65
N GLY A 235 27.82 6.79 -9.31
CA GLY A 235 28.84 7.63 -9.94
C GLY A 235 29.28 7.19 -11.35
N GLY A 236 28.45 6.47 -12.10
CA GLY A 236 28.84 5.95 -13.41
C GLY A 236 27.70 5.42 -14.25
N SER A 237 27.12 6.29 -15.08
CA SER A 237 26.98 6.07 -16.52
C SER A 237 26.55 7.37 -17.20
N THR A 238 27.10 7.57 -18.38
CA THR A 238 27.00 8.72 -19.28
C THR A 238 25.56 9.12 -19.62
N PHE A 239 25.42 10.36 -20.07
CA PHE A 239 24.22 11.16 -20.35
C PHE A 239 23.11 10.56 -21.27
N ASP A 240 23.11 9.26 -21.58
CA ASP A 240 22.13 8.62 -22.48
C ASP A 240 21.16 7.62 -21.80
N GLU A 241 21.26 7.36 -20.49
CA GLU A 241 20.36 6.42 -19.77
C GLU A 241 19.31 7.10 -18.87
N GLN A 242 19.17 8.42 -18.95
CA GLN A 242 18.35 9.21 -17.99
C GLN A 242 16.82 9.08 -18.16
N ASP A 243 16.32 8.55 -19.29
CA ASP A 243 14.86 8.38 -19.49
C ASP A 243 14.33 7.00 -19.11
N LYS A 244 15.19 6.05 -18.71
CA LYS A 244 14.78 4.67 -18.38
C LYS A 244 15.56 4.05 -17.21
N PHE A 245 15.86 4.82 -16.15
CA PHE A 245 16.07 4.18 -14.86
C PHE A 245 14.77 3.49 -14.44
N ARG A 246 14.64 2.21 -14.77
CA ARG A 246 13.58 1.33 -14.26
C ARG A 246 13.80 1.20 -12.76
N TYR A 247 13.22 2.11 -11.98
CA TYR A 247 13.17 2.07 -10.51
C TYR A 247 12.59 0.77 -9.95
N HIS A 248 11.98 -0.07 -10.80
CA HIS A 248 11.34 -1.33 -10.44
C HIS A 248 12.24 -2.34 -9.69
N ASN A 249 13.58 -2.23 -9.79
CA ASN A 249 14.52 -3.11 -9.07
C ASN A 249 15.53 -2.37 -8.19
N ALA A 250 15.46 -1.04 -8.11
CA ALA A 250 16.38 -0.28 -7.26
C ALA A 250 16.00 -0.47 -5.79
N VAL A 251 16.99 -0.80 -4.96
CA VAL A 251 16.80 -0.97 -3.52
C VAL A 251 17.31 0.29 -2.82
N PRO A 252 16.55 0.89 -1.89
CA PRO A 252 16.96 2.13 -1.26
C PRO A 252 18.15 1.95 -0.33
N ASP A 253 18.98 2.99 -0.25
CA ASP A 253 20.03 3.10 0.75
C ASP A 253 19.44 3.49 2.10
N VAL A 254 18.41 4.33 2.11
CA VAL A 254 17.77 4.78 3.34
C VAL A 254 16.25 4.78 3.17
N THR A 255 15.54 4.22 4.14
CA THR A 255 14.08 4.28 4.23
C THR A 255 13.68 5.04 5.49
N VAL A 256 12.81 6.04 5.29
CA VAL A 256 12.25 6.90 6.32
C VAL A 256 10.77 6.61 6.45
N ILE A 257 10.32 6.29 7.67
CA ILE A 257 8.91 6.06 8.00
C ILE A 257 8.49 7.04 9.08
N GLY A 258 7.51 7.89 8.77
CA GLY A 258 7.01 8.91 9.68
C GLY A 258 8.10 9.84 10.20
N GLY A 259 8.97 10.31 9.32
CA GLY A 259 10.05 11.25 9.64
C GLY A 259 11.20 10.64 10.45
N ARG A 260 11.28 9.31 10.54
CA ARG A 260 12.35 8.60 11.24
C ARG A 260 13.03 7.62 10.30
N ILE A 261 14.35 7.59 10.34
CA ILE A 261 15.14 6.59 9.62
C ILE A 261 14.85 5.23 10.27
N VAL A 262 14.41 4.28 9.45
CA VAL A 262 14.11 2.90 9.87
C VAL A 262 15.12 1.91 9.28
N GLN A 263 15.68 2.22 8.11
CA GLN A 263 16.69 1.39 7.46
C GLN A 263 17.80 2.26 6.86
N VAL A 264 19.05 1.77 6.97
CA VAL A 264 20.26 2.36 6.36
C VAL A 264 21.10 1.22 5.77
N GLN A 265 21.53 1.33 4.51
CA GLN A 265 22.35 0.34 3.80
C GLN A 265 21.91 -1.11 4.03
N GLN A 266 20.62 -1.40 3.76
CA GLN A 266 20.01 -2.73 3.93
C GLN A 266 19.97 -3.28 5.36
N GLN A 267 20.30 -2.48 6.37
CA GLN A 267 20.14 -2.81 7.78
C GLN A 267 18.94 -2.05 8.36
N VAL A 268 17.97 -2.78 8.90
CA VAL A 268 16.87 -2.21 9.68
C VAL A 268 17.44 -1.82 11.05
N ILE A 269 17.23 -0.57 11.47
CA ILE A 269 17.76 -0.02 12.73
C ILE A 269 16.67 0.35 13.73
N ASP A 270 15.40 0.42 13.30
CA ASP A 270 14.25 0.69 14.17
C ASP A 270 13.26 -0.48 14.12
N HIS A 271 13.35 -1.38 15.08
CA HIS A 271 12.49 -2.57 15.22
C HIS A 271 11.26 -2.34 16.10
N ARG A 272 10.92 -1.08 16.41
CA ARG A 272 9.72 -0.81 17.22
C ARG A 272 8.47 -1.19 16.43
N SER A 273 7.57 -1.90 17.11
CA SER A 273 6.22 -2.18 16.63
C SER A 273 5.56 -0.91 16.07
N LYS A 274 4.92 -1.05 14.92
CA LYS A 274 4.19 0.00 14.23
C LYS A 274 2.71 -0.34 14.20
N GLN A 275 1.89 0.71 14.10
CA GLN A 275 0.45 0.59 14.23
C GLN A 275 -0.22 0.02 12.97
N HIS A 276 -1.29 -0.74 13.18
CA HIS A 276 -2.30 -1.00 12.17
C HIS A 276 -2.96 0.31 11.74
N VAL A 277 -2.91 0.61 10.44
CA VAL A 277 -3.52 1.78 9.82
C VAL A 277 -4.86 1.38 9.20
N ARG A 278 -5.87 2.22 9.37
CA ARG A 278 -7.18 2.04 8.76
C ARG A 278 -7.44 3.16 7.79
N VAL A 279 -8.05 2.85 6.65
CA VAL A 279 -8.52 3.90 5.73
C VAL A 279 -9.75 4.56 6.37
N ASN A 280 -9.69 5.90 6.49
CA ASN A 280 -10.69 6.72 7.18
C ASN A 280 -11.42 7.70 6.24
N VAL A 281 -11.43 7.42 4.93
CA VAL A 281 -12.09 8.28 3.95
C VAL A 281 -13.61 8.20 4.14
N HIS A 282 -14.19 9.30 4.63
CA HIS A 282 -15.63 9.53 4.69
C HIS A 282 -16.10 10.18 3.38
N LYS A 283 -17.32 9.82 2.96
CA LYS A 283 -18.00 10.20 1.70
C LYS A 283 -18.05 11.71 1.42
N HIS A 284 -16.96 12.33 0.98
CA HIS A 284 -17.05 13.70 0.48
C HIS A 284 -16.74 13.89 -0.99
N PHE A 285 -16.14 12.92 -1.68
CA PHE A 285 -15.88 13.06 -3.12
C PHE A 285 -15.92 11.69 -3.82
N VAL A 286 -17.12 11.29 -4.26
CA VAL A 286 -17.36 10.52 -5.49
C VAL A 286 -18.52 11.20 -6.19
#